data_AF-A0A284S7M7-F1
#
_entry.id   AF-A0A284S7M7-F1
#
_cell.length_a   1.000
_cell.length_b   1.000
_cell.length_c   1.000
_cell.angle_alpha   90.00
_cell.angle_beta   90.00
_cell.angle_gamma   90.00
#
_symmetry.space_group_name_H-M   'P 1'
#
loop_
_entity.id
_entity.type
_entity.pdbx_description
1 polymer ?
#
loop_
_entity_poly.entity_id
_entity_poly.type
_entity_poly.pdbx_seq_one_letter_code
_entity_poly.pdbx_strand_id
1 'polypeptide(L)'
;MLHTSSLTIHVIFWRTDTTFRGSKATDHNPSFLGHDFPSSLPLPPSRSPSDRVLLPVQETVHYSLSGDASDNEWSNLTSAGFGYAHLGPDSRLFMVGMFHELHCLRVLNFAFDRSRKATGDHVHHCLNYLRQMALCSADVTLEPGDFTKRNFEGSRTGSVHVCRDWSALYDAMEDNWAQWEDVTGDDTAASL
;
A
#
# COMPACT_ATOMS: atom_id res chain seq x y z
N MET A 1 -23.70 32.42 -47.38
CA MET A 1 -23.50 32.76 -45.95
C MET A 1 -23.62 31.47 -45.15
N LEU A 2 -22.52 30.94 -44.61
CA LEU A 2 -22.52 29.83 -43.66
C LEU A 2 -21.53 30.22 -42.56
N HIS A 3 -22.06 30.60 -41.40
CA HIS A 3 -21.26 30.90 -40.20
C HIS A 3 -21.05 29.59 -39.45
N THR A 4 -19.81 29.14 -39.33
CA THR A 4 -19.44 28.06 -38.42
C THR A 4 -19.00 28.68 -37.09
N SER A 5 -19.82 28.51 -36.05
CA SER A 5 -19.47 28.90 -34.69
C SER A 5 -18.61 27.81 -34.06
N SER A 6 -17.34 28.11 -33.80
CA SER A 6 -16.43 27.23 -33.06
C SER A 6 -16.66 27.41 -31.56
N LEU A 7 -17.20 26.37 -30.91
CA LEU A 7 -17.31 26.30 -29.46
C LEU A 7 -15.96 25.85 -28.89
N THR A 8 -15.23 26.78 -28.27
CA THR A 8 -13.99 26.46 -27.56
C THR A 8 -14.37 26.07 -26.12
N ILE A 9 -14.15 24.81 -25.76
CA ILE A 9 -14.34 24.33 -24.38
C ILE A 9 -13.12 24.78 -23.56
N HIS A 10 -13.30 25.77 -22.68
CA HIS A 10 -12.28 26.14 -21.70
C HIS A 10 -12.32 25.16 -20.53
N VAL A 11 -11.37 24.23 -20.49
CA VAL A 11 -11.11 23.40 -19.30
C VAL A 11 -10.40 24.28 -18.27
N ILE A 12 -11.14 24.73 -17.27
CA ILE A 12 -10.58 25.49 -16.13
C ILE A 12 -9.86 24.49 -15.21
N PHE A 13 -8.53 24.44 -15.30
CA PHE A 13 -7.70 23.75 -14.31
C PHE A 13 -7.60 24.61 -13.05
N TRP A 14 -8.35 24.25 -12.02
CA TRP A 14 -8.12 24.75 -10.67
C TRP A 14 -6.85 24.06 -10.13
N ARG A 15 -5.68 24.66 -10.34
CA ARG A 15 -4.49 24.34 -9.54
C ARG A 15 -4.71 24.92 -8.15
N THR A 16 -5.15 24.10 -7.20
CA THR A 16 -4.97 24.44 -5.79
C THR A 16 -3.48 24.40 -5.52
N ASP A 17 -2.88 25.58 -5.33
CA ASP A 17 -1.49 25.72 -4.93
C ASP A 17 -1.36 25.32 -3.44
N THR A 18 -1.52 24.03 -3.16
CA THR A 18 -1.22 23.47 -1.85
C THR A 18 0.28 23.22 -1.77
N THR A 19 1.06 24.30 -1.64
CA THR A 19 2.40 24.17 -1.10
C THR A 19 2.25 23.65 0.33
N PHE A 20 2.53 22.37 0.55
CA PHE A 20 2.58 21.78 1.89
C PHE A 20 3.79 22.38 2.61
N ARG A 21 3.56 23.48 3.31
CA ARG A 21 4.54 24.04 4.23
C ARG A 21 4.58 23.09 5.42
N GLY A 22 5.55 22.19 5.44
CA GLY A 22 5.72 21.23 6.52
C GLY A 22 5.66 21.96 7.86
N SER A 23 4.62 21.68 8.64
CA SER A 23 4.53 22.16 10.01
C SER A 23 5.78 21.67 10.73
N LYS A 24 6.52 22.58 11.39
CA LYS A 24 7.55 22.19 12.35
C LYS A 24 6.91 21.20 13.32
N ALA A 25 7.50 20.03 13.48
CA ALA A 25 7.09 19.07 14.50
C ALA A 25 7.15 19.77 15.86
N THR A 26 5.98 20.08 16.40
CA THR A 26 5.85 20.38 17.82
C THR A 26 6.12 19.09 18.57
N ASP A 27 6.82 19.18 19.71
CA ASP A 27 7.01 18.09 20.67
C ASP A 27 5.66 17.76 21.34
N HIS A 28 4.72 17.28 20.54
CA HIS A 28 3.38 16.89 20.93
C HIS A 28 3.34 15.37 20.93
N ASN A 29 3.06 14.79 22.08
CA ASN A 29 2.83 13.36 22.19
C ASN A 29 1.36 13.08 21.83
N PRO A 30 1.06 12.42 20.71
CA PRO A 30 -0.31 12.23 20.24
C PRO A 30 -1.11 11.37 21.22
N SER A 31 -2.36 11.76 21.48
CA SER A 31 -3.29 10.98 22.32
C SER A 31 -3.88 9.76 21.61
N PHE A 32 -3.80 9.72 20.27
CA PHE A 32 -4.44 8.73 19.40
C PHE A 32 -5.98 8.73 19.45
N LEU A 33 -6.59 9.75 20.05
CA LEU A 33 -8.04 9.94 20.11
C LEU A 33 -8.53 10.86 18.98
N GLY A 34 -9.67 10.52 18.39
CA GLY A 34 -10.26 11.32 17.30
C GLY A 34 -9.27 11.55 16.15
N HIS A 35 -8.91 12.81 15.90
CA HIS A 35 -7.96 13.25 14.87
C HIS A 35 -6.53 13.50 15.39
N ASP A 36 -6.25 13.25 16.68
CA ASP A 36 -4.95 13.51 17.29
C ASP A 36 -4.01 12.29 17.15
N PHE A 37 -3.53 12.07 15.92
CA PHE A 37 -2.59 11.01 15.58
C PHE A 37 -1.69 11.46 14.42
N PRO A 38 -0.45 10.93 14.29
CA PRO A 38 0.44 11.30 13.21
C PRO A 38 -0.04 10.71 11.88
N SER A 39 0.23 11.42 10.77
CA SER A 39 -0.09 10.93 9.41
C SER A 39 0.82 9.81 8.90
N SER A 40 1.89 9.51 9.64
CA SER A 40 2.83 8.42 9.35
C SER A 40 3.05 7.58 10.60
N LEU A 41 3.28 6.28 10.43
CA LEU A 41 3.63 5.38 11.52
C LEU A 41 4.86 5.93 12.27
N PRO A 42 4.77 6.19 13.59
CA PRO A 42 5.90 6.69 14.36
C PRO A 42 6.89 5.54 14.58
N LEU A 43 7.98 5.53 13.82
CA LEU A 43 9.02 4.50 13.87
C LEU A 43 10.31 5.06 14.48
N PRO A 44 11.00 4.31 15.36
CA PRO A 44 12.34 4.68 15.78
C PRO A 44 13.31 4.66 14.57
N PRO A 45 14.42 5.41 14.60
CA PRO A 45 15.38 5.42 13.50
C PRO A 45 15.87 4.03 13.08
N SER A 46 16.01 3.11 14.03
CA SER A 46 16.43 1.72 13.78
C SER A 46 15.42 0.87 13.01
N ARG A 47 14.15 1.28 12.96
CA ARG A 47 13.06 0.57 12.27
C ARG A 47 12.42 1.43 11.17
N SER A 48 12.93 2.63 10.93
CA SER A 48 12.42 3.51 9.89
C SER A 48 12.93 3.04 8.52
N PRO A 49 12.08 2.95 7.48
CA PRO A 49 12.48 2.57 6.12
C PRO A 49 13.18 3.74 5.40
N SER A 50 14.22 4.27 6.03
CA SER A 50 15.02 5.40 5.53
C SER A 50 16.07 4.94 4.52
N ASP A 51 16.52 3.70 4.64
CA ASP A 51 17.45 3.08 3.72
C ASP A 51 16.80 2.79 2.36
N ARG A 52 17.65 2.66 1.35
CA ARG A 52 17.25 2.39 -0.03
C ARG A 52 17.75 1.02 -0.47
N VAL A 53 16.89 0.28 -1.14
CA VAL A 53 17.19 -1.05 -1.69
C VAL A 53 16.88 -1.09 -3.19
N LEU A 54 17.58 -1.97 -3.90
CA LEU A 54 17.31 -2.22 -5.31
C LEU A 54 16.30 -3.36 -5.45
N LEU A 55 15.24 -3.13 -6.20
CA LEU A 55 14.24 -4.15 -6.52
C LEU A 55 14.26 -4.43 -8.03
N PRO A 56 14.90 -5.53 -8.48
CA PRO A 56 14.72 -6.01 -9.84
C PRO A 56 13.32 -6.62 -9.99
N VAL A 57 12.51 -6.11 -10.93
CA VAL A 57 11.21 -6.70 -11.25
C VAL A 57 11.44 -8.01 -12.00
N GLN A 58 10.70 -9.06 -11.62
CA GLN A 58 10.85 -10.40 -12.19
C GLN A 58 9.51 -11.10 -12.30
N GLU A 59 9.38 -11.98 -13.28
CA GLU A 59 8.29 -12.94 -13.34
C GLU A 59 8.38 -13.93 -12.17
N THR A 60 7.24 -14.40 -11.68
CA THR A 60 7.15 -15.22 -10.47
C THR A 60 6.44 -16.55 -10.72
N VAL A 61 6.91 -17.60 -10.04
CA VAL A 61 6.18 -18.89 -9.90
C VAL A 61 5.29 -18.91 -8.65
N HIS A 62 5.47 -17.94 -7.75
CA HIS A 62 4.63 -17.66 -6.58
C HIS A 62 3.49 -16.71 -6.94
N TYR A 63 2.50 -16.60 -6.05
CA TYR A 63 1.33 -15.75 -6.18
C TYR A 63 0.41 -16.19 -7.33
N SER A 64 0.14 -17.49 -7.39
CA SER A 64 -0.79 -18.07 -8.36
C SER A 64 -2.17 -17.39 -8.30
N LEU A 65 -2.91 -17.36 -9.41
CA LEU A 65 -4.23 -16.70 -9.46
C LEU A 65 -5.34 -17.51 -8.78
N SER A 66 -5.13 -18.81 -8.59
CA SER A 66 -6.14 -19.72 -8.05
C SER A 66 -5.52 -20.99 -7.46
N GLY A 67 -6.34 -21.75 -6.74
CA GLY A 67 -5.98 -23.04 -6.13
C GLY A 67 -5.52 -22.91 -4.67
N ASP A 68 -5.42 -24.05 -3.97
CA ASP A 68 -5.27 -24.08 -2.51
C ASP A 68 -4.03 -23.32 -1.98
N ALA A 69 -2.93 -23.32 -2.75
CA ALA A 69 -1.71 -22.59 -2.38
C ALA A 69 -1.83 -21.06 -2.56
N SER A 70 -2.70 -20.60 -3.47
CA SER A 70 -2.88 -19.17 -3.81
C SER A 70 -3.25 -18.37 -2.56
N ASP A 71 -4.33 -18.76 -1.88
CA ASP A 71 -4.85 -18.02 -0.74
C ASP A 71 -3.81 -17.84 0.37
N ASN A 72 -2.96 -18.85 0.58
CA ASN A 72 -1.88 -18.81 1.56
C ASN A 72 -0.81 -17.79 1.16
N GLU A 73 -0.28 -17.88 -0.06
CA GLU A 73 0.76 -16.97 -0.57
C GLU A 73 0.30 -15.51 -0.55
N TRP A 74 -0.91 -15.22 -1.04
CA TRP A 74 -1.46 -13.87 -1.03
C TRP A 74 -1.81 -13.38 0.39
N SER A 75 -2.17 -14.28 1.30
CA SER A 75 -2.39 -13.91 2.70
C SER A 75 -1.11 -13.56 3.44
N ASN A 76 0.01 -14.21 3.08
CA ASN A 76 1.32 -13.98 3.71
C ASN A 76 2.03 -12.72 3.20
N LEU A 77 1.44 -11.97 2.27
CA LEU A 77 1.97 -10.68 1.87
C LEU A 77 1.94 -9.66 3.02
N THR A 78 1.03 -9.82 3.97
CA THR A 78 0.90 -8.86 5.07
C THR A 78 1.86 -9.17 6.22
N SER A 79 2.04 -8.23 7.15
CA SER A 79 2.81 -8.44 8.38
C SER A 79 2.02 -9.22 9.43
N ALA A 80 2.66 -9.53 10.57
CA ALA A 80 1.94 -9.82 11.80
C ALA A 80 0.84 -8.78 12.08
N GLY A 81 -0.25 -9.23 12.69
CA GLY A 81 -1.45 -8.41 12.88
C GLY A 81 -2.18 -8.01 11.60
N PHE A 82 -1.98 -8.75 10.50
CA PHE A 82 -2.62 -8.48 9.20
C PHE A 82 -2.33 -7.09 8.61
N GLY A 83 -1.23 -6.44 9.02
CA GLY A 83 -0.86 -5.10 8.54
C GLY A 83 -1.52 -3.96 9.33
N TYR A 84 -2.23 -4.28 10.41
CA TYR A 84 -2.76 -3.31 11.35
C TYR A 84 -1.73 -2.96 12.41
N ALA A 85 -1.51 -1.66 12.62
CA ALA A 85 -0.71 -1.14 13.70
C ALA A 85 -1.61 -0.81 14.89
N HIS A 86 -1.22 -1.25 16.08
CA HIS A 86 -1.84 -0.92 17.36
C HIS A 86 -1.07 0.23 18.00
N LEU A 87 -1.69 1.42 18.08
CA LEU A 87 -1.01 2.63 18.56
C LEU A 87 -1.76 3.30 19.71
N GLY A 88 -0.99 3.91 20.59
CA GLY A 88 -1.49 4.68 21.73
C GLY A 88 -1.93 3.80 22.91
N PRO A 89 -2.34 4.43 24.02
CA PRO A 89 -2.70 3.73 25.25
C PRO A 89 -3.84 2.71 25.09
N ASP A 90 -4.79 3.00 24.20
CA ASP A 90 -5.96 2.14 23.95
C ASP A 90 -5.75 1.15 22.80
N SER A 91 -4.50 0.96 22.32
CA SER A 91 -4.16 0.05 21.23
C SER A 91 -5.01 0.24 19.96
N ARG A 92 -5.26 1.50 19.59
CA ARG A 92 -6.11 1.84 18.45
C ARG A 92 -5.53 1.27 17.16
N LEU A 93 -6.39 0.63 16.37
CA LEU A 93 -6.05 0.07 15.07
C LEU A 93 -5.86 1.16 14.00
N PHE A 94 -4.76 1.06 13.27
CA PHE A 94 -4.47 1.84 12.07
C PHE A 94 -4.01 0.92 10.94
N MET A 95 -4.42 1.18 9.70
CA MET A 95 -3.89 0.46 8.55
C MET A 95 -2.72 1.24 7.95
N VAL A 96 -1.56 0.59 7.83
CA VAL A 96 -0.38 1.19 7.21
C VAL A 96 -0.51 1.13 5.69
N GLY A 97 -0.17 2.23 5.01
CA GLY A 97 -0.41 2.39 3.57
C GLY A 97 0.15 1.27 2.69
N MET A 98 1.38 0.81 2.93
CA MET A 98 1.99 -0.30 2.19
C MET A 98 1.20 -1.60 2.34
N PHE A 99 0.81 -1.96 3.57
CA PHE A 99 0.01 -3.17 3.81
C PHE A 99 -1.42 -3.04 3.27
N HIS A 100 -1.96 -1.81 3.15
CA HIS A 100 -3.21 -1.59 2.44
C HIS A 100 -3.08 -1.90 0.95
N GLU A 101 -2.00 -1.47 0.29
CA GLU A 101 -1.73 -1.82 -1.11
C GLU A 101 -1.64 -3.35 -1.30
N LEU A 102 -0.92 -4.04 -0.40
CA LEU A 102 -0.80 -5.50 -0.42
C LEU A 102 -2.14 -6.21 -0.15
N HIS A 103 -2.96 -5.69 0.77
CA HIS A 103 -4.33 -6.14 0.98
C HIS A 103 -5.18 -6.00 -0.29
N CYS A 104 -5.09 -4.86 -0.97
CA CYS A 104 -5.80 -4.63 -2.23
C CYS A 104 -5.40 -5.66 -3.30
N LEU A 105 -4.11 -6.01 -3.41
CA LEU A 105 -3.66 -7.05 -4.33
C LEU A 105 -4.29 -8.42 -4.02
N ARG A 106 -4.37 -8.80 -2.74
CA ARG A 106 -5.08 -10.03 -2.31
C ARG A 106 -6.57 -10.00 -2.64
N VAL A 107 -7.23 -8.85 -2.49
CA VAL A 107 -8.65 -8.71 -2.87
C VAL A 107 -8.85 -8.87 -4.38
N LEU A 108 -7.91 -8.37 -5.19
CA LEU A 108 -7.93 -8.60 -6.64
C LEU A 108 -7.71 -10.07 -6.99
N ASN A 109 -6.81 -10.77 -6.29
CA ASN A 109 -6.63 -12.21 -6.45
C ASN A 109 -7.93 -12.98 -6.18
N PHE A 110 -8.66 -12.66 -5.11
CA PHE A 110 -9.96 -13.28 -4.79
C PHE A 110 -11.01 -13.14 -5.90
N ALA A 111 -10.88 -12.16 -6.80
CA ALA A 111 -11.79 -12.01 -7.94
C ALA A 111 -11.63 -13.14 -8.97
N PHE A 112 -10.47 -13.81 -9.04
CA PHE A 112 -10.23 -14.92 -9.95
C PHE A 112 -10.90 -16.23 -9.49
N ASP A 113 -11.08 -16.42 -8.18
CA ASP A 113 -11.74 -17.59 -7.58
C ASP A 113 -13.21 -17.35 -7.18
N ARG A 114 -13.83 -16.26 -7.66
CA ARG A 114 -15.23 -15.87 -7.35
C ARG A 114 -15.53 -15.82 -5.85
N SER A 115 -14.53 -15.50 -5.04
CA SER A 115 -14.67 -15.40 -3.59
C SER A 115 -15.62 -14.26 -3.22
N ARG A 116 -16.48 -14.48 -2.21
CA ARG A 116 -17.40 -13.45 -1.70
C ARG A 116 -16.68 -12.22 -1.10
N LYS A 117 -15.37 -12.33 -0.87
CA LYS A 117 -14.52 -11.23 -0.37
C LYS A 117 -14.24 -10.16 -1.44
N ALA A 118 -14.29 -10.52 -2.72
CA ALA A 118 -14.09 -9.63 -3.86
C ALA A 118 -15.43 -9.06 -4.36
N THR A 119 -16.15 -8.33 -3.51
CA THR A 119 -17.37 -7.62 -3.94
C THR A 119 -17.01 -6.52 -4.94
N GLY A 120 -17.96 -6.15 -5.81
CA GLY A 120 -17.75 -5.10 -6.80
C GLY A 120 -17.28 -3.77 -6.19
N ASP A 121 -17.89 -3.35 -5.09
CA ASP A 121 -17.51 -2.12 -4.38
C ASP A 121 -16.11 -2.20 -3.77
N HIS A 122 -15.74 -3.36 -3.21
CA HIS A 122 -14.42 -3.55 -2.61
C HIS A 122 -13.32 -3.57 -3.67
N VAL A 123 -13.54 -4.26 -4.80
CA VAL A 123 -12.62 -4.26 -5.95
C VAL A 123 -12.50 -2.86 -6.54
N HIS A 124 -13.61 -2.12 -6.69
CA HIS A 124 -13.60 -0.74 -7.17
C HIS A 124 -12.78 0.18 -6.26
N HIS A 125 -12.95 0.07 -4.94
CA HIS A 125 -12.13 0.78 -3.96
C HIS A 125 -10.64 0.44 -4.11
N CYS A 126 -10.30 -0.85 -4.16
CA CYS A 126 -8.92 -1.32 -4.28
C CYS A 126 -8.24 -0.81 -5.56
N LEU A 127 -8.91 -0.88 -6.71
CA LEU A 127 -8.38 -0.37 -7.97
C LEU A 127 -8.15 1.14 -7.93
N ASN A 128 -9.08 1.90 -7.34
CA ASN A 128 -8.90 3.35 -7.20
C ASN A 128 -7.77 3.69 -6.22
N TYR A 129 -7.64 2.98 -5.10
CA TYR A 129 -6.57 3.18 -4.14
C TYR A 129 -5.20 2.89 -4.76
N LEU A 130 -5.02 1.72 -5.40
CA LEU A 130 -3.78 1.36 -6.10
C LEU A 130 -3.43 2.35 -7.22
N ARG A 131 -4.43 2.83 -7.98
CA ARG A 131 -4.22 3.90 -8.97
C ARG A 131 -3.66 5.16 -8.31
N GLN A 132 -4.23 5.60 -7.19
CA GLN A 132 -3.79 6.80 -6.49
C GLN A 132 -2.37 6.64 -5.91
N MET A 133 -2.04 5.46 -5.38
CA MET A 133 -0.69 5.16 -4.89
C MET A 133 0.35 5.11 -6.00
N ALA A 134 0.01 4.53 -7.17
CA ALA A 134 0.87 4.58 -8.34
C ALA A 134 1.14 6.03 -8.80
N LEU A 135 0.11 6.88 -8.83
CA LEU A 135 0.25 8.30 -9.15
C LEU A 135 1.05 9.08 -8.08
N CYS A 136 0.95 8.68 -6.82
CA CYS A 136 1.71 9.26 -5.71
C CYS A 136 3.22 8.92 -5.82
N SER A 137 3.54 7.69 -6.24
CA SER A 137 4.92 7.25 -6.49
C SER A 137 5.54 7.97 -7.70
N ALA A 138 4.76 8.14 -8.77
CA ALA A 138 5.17 8.78 -10.01
C ALA A 138 6.54 8.28 -10.53
N ASP A 139 6.73 6.96 -10.52
CA ASP A 139 7.97 6.32 -10.95
C ASP A 139 8.22 6.57 -12.45
N VAL A 140 9.39 7.12 -12.78
CA VAL A 140 9.81 7.48 -14.14
C VAL A 140 10.81 6.48 -14.74
N THR A 141 11.04 5.36 -14.05
CA THR A 141 11.88 4.27 -14.54
C THR A 141 11.28 3.69 -15.83
N LEU A 142 12.09 3.57 -16.88
CA LEU A 142 11.66 3.02 -18.16
C LEU A 142 11.67 1.50 -18.11
N GLU A 143 10.63 0.84 -18.62
CA GLU A 143 10.64 -0.61 -18.79
C GLU A 143 11.59 -1.02 -19.94
N PRO A 144 12.42 -2.05 -19.75
CA PRO A 144 13.36 -2.50 -20.76
C PRO A 144 12.66 -3.30 -21.86
N GLY A 145 13.28 -3.34 -23.03
CA GLY A 145 12.77 -4.09 -24.18
C GLY A 145 11.75 -3.32 -25.02
N ASP A 146 11.24 -4.00 -26.05
CA ASP A 146 10.22 -3.45 -26.93
C ASP A 146 8.85 -3.93 -26.43
N PHE A 147 8.21 -3.14 -25.56
CA PHE A 147 6.90 -3.46 -24.98
C PHE A 147 5.79 -3.60 -26.04
N THR A 148 6.02 -3.18 -27.29
CA THR A 148 5.09 -3.37 -28.41
C THR A 148 5.17 -4.77 -29.01
N LYS A 149 6.27 -5.49 -28.76
CA LYS A 149 6.46 -6.88 -29.19
C LYS A 149 6.03 -7.82 -28.07
N ARG A 150 5.03 -8.66 -28.34
CA ARG A 150 4.53 -9.69 -27.42
C ARG A 150 5.52 -10.85 -27.32
N ASN A 151 6.65 -10.65 -26.64
CA ASN A 151 7.62 -11.72 -26.34
C ASN A 151 7.67 -11.97 -24.83
N PHE A 152 6.75 -12.79 -24.34
CA PHE A 152 6.65 -13.17 -22.93
C PHE A 152 7.70 -14.22 -22.49
N GLU A 153 8.54 -14.69 -23.42
CA GLU A 153 9.54 -15.74 -23.14
C GLU A 153 10.97 -15.20 -23.08
N GLY A 154 11.27 -14.10 -23.79
CA GLY A 154 12.64 -13.62 -24.01
C GLY A 154 13.25 -12.76 -22.89
N SER A 155 12.43 -12.13 -22.04
CA SER A 155 12.90 -11.32 -20.92
C SER A 155 11.95 -11.47 -19.73
N ARG A 156 12.39 -12.22 -18.73
CA ARG A 156 11.65 -12.46 -17.47
C ARG A 156 12.08 -11.52 -16.33
N THR A 157 12.89 -10.51 -16.68
CA THR A 157 13.47 -9.53 -15.77
C THR A 157 13.15 -8.15 -16.33
N GLY A 158 12.39 -7.38 -15.56
CA GLY A 158 12.06 -5.99 -15.85
C GLY A 158 13.12 -5.02 -15.35
N SER A 159 12.73 -3.76 -15.22
CA SER A 159 13.62 -2.72 -14.71
C SER A 159 13.98 -2.90 -13.23
N VAL A 160 15.08 -2.26 -12.82
CA VAL A 160 15.50 -2.19 -11.43
C VAL A 160 15.05 -0.87 -10.83
N HIS A 161 14.31 -0.93 -9.74
CA HIS A 161 13.79 0.23 -9.03
C HIS A 161 14.60 0.51 -7.75
N VAL A 162 14.66 1.78 -7.34
CA VAL A 162 15.25 2.20 -6.06
C VAL A 162 14.13 2.44 -5.06
N CYS A 163 13.90 1.46 -4.19
CA CYS A 163 12.80 1.46 -3.23
C CYS A 163 13.26 1.94 -1.85
N ARG A 164 12.31 2.33 -0.99
CA ARG A 164 12.57 2.35 0.45
C ARG A 164 12.67 0.91 0.94
N ASP A 165 13.54 0.64 1.90
CA ASP A 165 13.66 -0.69 2.46
C ASP A 165 12.38 -1.08 3.22
N TRP A 166 11.57 -1.94 2.61
CA TRP A 166 10.31 -2.36 3.19
C TRP A 166 10.51 -3.38 4.32
N SER A 167 11.65 -4.08 4.41
CA SER A 167 11.85 -5.10 5.46
C SER A 167 11.84 -4.47 6.84
N ALA A 168 12.40 -3.25 6.98
CA ALA A 168 12.34 -2.48 8.22
C ALA A 168 10.91 -2.23 8.71
N LEU A 169 9.95 -2.11 7.78
CA LEU A 169 8.54 -1.94 8.12
C LEU A 169 7.89 -3.27 8.55
N TYR A 170 8.25 -4.41 7.94
CA TYR A 170 7.82 -5.72 8.44
C TYR A 170 8.32 -5.96 9.86
N ASP A 171 9.61 -5.69 10.08
CA ASP A 171 10.25 -5.78 11.39
C ASP A 171 9.51 -4.89 12.41
N ALA A 172 9.18 -3.66 12.05
CA ALA A 172 8.45 -2.75 12.93
C ALA A 172 7.04 -3.26 13.30
N MET A 173 6.35 -3.89 12.35
CA MET A 173 5.02 -4.45 12.60
C MET A 173 5.07 -5.70 13.48
N GLU A 174 6.13 -6.50 13.37
CA GLU A 174 6.35 -7.64 14.26
C GLU A 174 6.51 -7.17 15.71
N ASP A 175 7.36 -6.18 15.94
CA ASP A 175 7.53 -5.57 17.28
C ASP A 175 6.21 -4.98 17.79
N ASN A 176 5.45 -4.32 16.93
CA ASN A 176 4.17 -3.71 17.30
C ASN A 176 3.13 -4.76 17.69
N TRP A 177 3.06 -5.86 16.94
CA TRP A 177 2.15 -6.97 17.22
C TRP A 177 2.51 -7.66 18.53
N ALA A 178 3.79 -7.99 18.73
CA ALA A 178 4.26 -8.61 19.98
C ALA A 178 3.97 -7.73 21.21
N GLN A 179 4.20 -6.41 21.12
CA GLN A 179 3.87 -5.49 22.20
C GLN A 179 2.37 -5.46 22.50
N TRP A 180 1.52 -5.51 21.47
CA TRP A 180 0.08 -5.56 21.66
C TRP A 180 -0.37 -6.90 22.27
N GLU A 181 0.20 -8.02 21.85
CA GLU A 181 -0.06 -9.34 22.44
C GLU A 181 0.40 -9.40 23.91
N ASP A 182 1.51 -8.76 24.27
CA ASP A 182 1.94 -8.69 25.68
C ASP A 182 0.94 -7.88 26.54
N VAL A 183 0.35 -6.83 25.97
CA VAL A 183 -0.62 -5.97 26.67
C VAL A 183 -2.01 -6.60 26.74
N THR A 184 -2.42 -7.34 25.71
CA THR A 184 -3.78 -7.91 25.59
C THR A 184 -3.83 -9.41 25.82
N GLY A 185 -2.70 -10.09 25.93
CA GLY A 185 -2.55 -11.53 26.14
C GLY A 185 -3.16 -12.05 27.45
N ASP A 186 -3.47 -11.15 28.39
CA ASP A 186 -4.26 -11.45 29.60
C ASP A 186 -5.79 -11.48 29.31
N ASP A 187 -6.24 -10.87 28.20
CA ASP A 187 -7.65 -10.72 27.80
C ASP A 187 -8.03 -11.47 26.50
N THR A 188 -7.07 -11.86 25.65
CA THR A 188 -7.33 -12.48 24.32
C THR A 188 -7.75 -13.95 24.37
N ALA A 189 -7.73 -14.61 25.54
CA ALA A 189 -8.39 -15.90 25.72
C ALA A 189 -9.93 -15.82 25.54
N ALA A 190 -10.51 -14.62 25.43
CA ALA A 190 -11.95 -14.41 25.37
C ALA A 190 -12.56 -14.16 23.97
N SER A 191 -11.79 -13.98 22.88
CA SER A 191 -12.42 -13.58 21.60
C SER A 191 -11.65 -13.83 20.29
N LEU A 192 -11.29 -15.10 20.03
CA LEU A 192 -11.09 -15.61 18.66
C LEU A 192 -12.07 -16.75 18.37
#